data_AF-A0AAF0UKV8-F1
#
_entry.id   AF-A0AAF0UKV8-F1
#
_cell.length_a   1.000
_cell.length_b   1.000
_cell.length_c   1.000
_cell.angle_alpha   90.00
_cell.angle_beta   90.00
_cell.angle_gamma   90.00
#
_symmetry.space_group_name_H-M   'P 1'
#
loop_
_entity.id
_entity.type
_entity.pdbx_description
1 polymer ?
#
loop_
_entity_poly.entity_id
_entity_poly.type
_entity_poly.pdbx_seq_one_letter_code
_entity_poly.pdbx_strand_id
1 'polypeptide(L)' 'MLKKCMGDPSFIILTENIEIGDSLSYEEILVQILDRQVHKLRTKEVASVKVLWRN' A
#
# COMPACT_ATOMS: atom_id res chain seq x y z
N MET A 1 13.05 22.58 -0.84
CA MET A 1 11.92 23.14 -1.62
C MET A 1 11.11 21.96 -2.15
N LEU A 2 9.94 21.67 -1.56
CA LEU A 2 9.11 20.54 -1.96
C LEU A 2 8.45 20.87 -3.31
N LYS A 3 8.74 20.07 -4.33
CA LYS A 3 8.03 20.16 -5.61
C LYS A 3 6.62 19.62 -5.38
N LYS A 4 5.63 20.45 -5.66
CA LYS A 4 4.22 20.03 -5.67
C LYS A 4 4.08 18.99 -6.78
N CYS A 5 3.88 17.72 -6.43
CA CYS A 5 3.46 16.71 -7.39
C CYS A 5 2.05 17.10 -7.83
N MET A 6 1.95 17.83 -8.94
CA MET A 6 0.71 17.89 -9.70
C MET A 6 0.54 16.49 -10.25
N GLY A 7 -0.49 15.76 -9.81
CA GLY A 7 -0.77 14.42 -10.32
C GLY A 7 -0.76 14.50 -11.83
N ASP A 8 0.25 13.90 -12.44
CA ASP A 8 0.36 13.89 -13.89
C ASP A 8 -0.86 13.11 -14.39
N PRO A 9 -1.73 13.72 -15.21
CA PRO A 9 -2.96 13.09 -15.67
C PRO A 9 -2.72 11.75 -16.36
N SER A 10 -1.51 11.50 -16.88
CA SER A 10 -1.12 10.21 -17.45
C SER A 10 -1.00 9.08 -16.43
N PHE A 11 -0.81 9.39 -15.14
CA PHE A 11 -0.75 8.42 -14.05
C PHE A 11 -2.07 8.30 -13.28
N ILE A 12 -3.04 9.16 -13.57
CA ILE A 12 -4.39 9.06 -13.01
C ILE A 12 -5.12 8.01 -13.82
N ILE A 13 -5.04 6.76 -13.38
CA ILE A 13 -5.87 5.69 -13.93
C ILE A 13 -7.31 5.98 -13.49
N LEU A 14 -8.16 6.38 -14.43
CA LEU A 14 -9.60 6.48 -14.21
C LEU A 14 -10.13 5.10 -13.88
N THR A 15 -10.58 4.91 -12.63
CA THR A 15 -11.13 3.64 -12.11
C THR A 15 -12.25 3.08 -12.99
N GLU A 16 -12.91 3.94 -13.76
CA GLU A 16 -14.05 3.65 -14.64
C GLU A 16 -13.74 2.64 -15.76
N ASN A 17 -12.46 2.45 -16.14
CA ASN A 17 -12.06 1.49 -17.19
C ASN A 17 -11.12 0.38 -16.70
N ILE A 18 -10.87 0.28 -15.40
CA ILE A 18 -10.24 -0.93 -14.89
C ILE A 18 -11.35 -1.97 -14.84
N GLU A 19 -11.50 -2.75 -15.92
CA GLU A 19 -12.26 -4.00 -15.88
C GLU A 19 -11.56 -4.91 -14.85
N ILE A 20 -11.94 -4.75 -13.59
CA ILE A 20 -11.57 -5.66 -12.52
C ILE A 20 -12.34 -6.94 -12.85
N GLY A 21 -11.77 -7.78 -13.71
CA GLY A 21 -12.37 -9.05 -14.06
C GLY A 21 -12.68 -9.82 -12.80
N ASP A 22 -13.86 -10.43 -12.72
CA ASP A 22 -14.33 -11.17 -11.53
C ASP A 22 -13.35 -12.30 -11.10
N SER A 23 -12.41 -12.67 -11.97
CA SER A 23 -11.37 -13.69 -11.78
C SER A 23 -9.97 -13.14 -11.47
N LEU A 24 -9.82 -11.85 -11.13
CA LEU A 24 -8.53 -11.31 -10.70
C LEU A 24 -8.08 -11.96 -9.38
N SER A 25 -7.12 -12.86 -9.47
CA SER A 25 -6.41 -13.42 -8.33
C SER A 25 -4.99 -12.86 -8.28
N TYR A 26 -4.54 -12.54 -7.06
CA TYR A 26 -3.14 -12.25 -6.79
C TYR A 26 -2.48 -13.50 -6.22
N GLU A 27 -1.20 -13.68 -6.50
CA GLU A 27 -0.42 -14.71 -5.81
C GLU A 27 -0.24 -14.27 -4.35
N GLU A 28 -0.86 -15.01 -3.43
CA GLU A 28 -0.63 -14.81 -2.00
C GLU A 28 0.72 -15.42 -1.62
N ILE A 29 1.71 -14.58 -1.38
CA ILE A 29 3.02 -15.01 -0.92
C ILE A 29 3.10 -14.83 0.60
N LEU A 30 3.35 -15.92 1.31
CA LEU A 30 3.62 -15.85 2.74
C LEU A 30 4.97 -15.16 3.00
N VAL A 31 4.90 -13.98 3.61
CA VAL A 31 6.08 -13.22 4.08
C VAL A 31 6.23 -13.35 5.57
N GLN A 32 7.47 -13.51 6.04
CA GLN A 32 7.75 -13.62 7.46
C GLN A 32 7.57 -12.26 8.13
N ILE A 33 6.70 -12.19 9.14
CA ILE A 33 6.61 -11.03 10.02
C ILE A 33 7.74 -11.13 11.04
N LEU A 34 8.65 -10.17 11.00
CA LEU A 34 9.78 -10.08 11.92
C LEU A 34 9.40 -9.42 13.24
N ASP A 35 8.49 -8.44 13.21
CA ASP A 35 8.11 -7.68 14.38
C ASP A 35 6.72 -7.02 14.22
N ARG A 36 6.09 -6.68 15.35
CA ARG A 36 4.82 -5.96 15.41
C ARG A 36 4.92 -4.85 16.45
N GLN A 37 4.58 -3.63 16.08
CA GLN A 37 4.64 -2.49 16.99
C GLN A 37 3.35 -1.68 16.93
N VAL A 38 3.01 -1.05 18.06
CA VAL A 38 1.90 -0.09 18.13
C VAL A 38 2.48 1.27 18.42
N HIS A 39 2.32 2.19 17.48
CA HIS A 39 2.76 3.57 17.61
C HIS A 39 1.62 4.42 18.16
N LYS A 40 1.86 5.05 19.32
CA LYS A 40 0.93 6.04 19.86
C LYS A 40 1.22 7.41 19.24
N LEU A 41 0.27 7.92 18.48
CA LEU A 41 0.26 9.31 18.00
C LEU A 41 -0.56 10.18 18.96
N ARG A 42 -0.55 11.49 18.71
CA ARG A 42 -1.23 12.48 19.56
C ARG A 42 -2.73 12.19 19.77
N THR A 43 -3.39 11.60 18.78
CA THR A 43 -4.85 11.37 18.78
C THR A 43 -5.26 9.93 18.50
N LYS A 44 -4.33 9.06 18.10
CA LYS A 44 -4.66 7.68 17.72
C LYS A 44 -3.47 6.75 17.93
N GLU A 45 -3.76 5.46 18.05
CA GLU A 45 -2.76 4.40 17.99
C GLU A 45 -2.79 3.74 16.62
N VAL A 46 -1.62 3.38 16.10
CA VAL A 46 -1.47 2.73 14.79
C VAL A 46 -0.58 1.51 14.92
N ALA A 47 -1.10 0.34 14.57
CA ALA A 47 -0.34 -0.89 14.51
C ALA A 47 0.47 -0.96 13.20
N SER A 48 1.73 -1.37 13.30
CA SER A 48 2.62 -1.61 12.18
C SER A 48 3.24 -3.01 12.30
N VAL A 49 3.57 -3.60 11.15
CA VAL A 49 4.27 -4.88 11.06
C VAL A 49 5.53 -4.71 10.23
N LYS A 50 6.63 -5.32 10.68
CA LYS A 50 7.87 -5.40 9.91
C LYS A 50 7.90 -6.74 9.21
N VAL A 51 8.00 -6.73 7.88
CA VAL A 51 8.05 -7.96 7.07
C VAL A 51 9.43 -8.13 6.45
N LEU A 52 9.89 -9.38 6.33
CA LEU A 52 11.03 -9.73 5.51
C LEU A 52 10.55 -9.87 4.06
N TRP A 53 10.87 -8.87 3.24
CA TRP A 53 10.58 -8.91 1.80
C TRP A 53 11.66 -9.71 1.07
N ARG A 54 11.26 -10.57 0.13
CA ARG A 54 12.21 -11.28 -0.75
C ARG A 54 12.63 -10.32 -1.85
N ASN A 55 13.95 -10.24 -2.09
CA ASN A 55 14.55 -9.40 -3.13
C ASN A 55 14.67 -10.17 -4.45
#